data_AF-A0A8D8BJ67-F1
#
_entry.id   AF-A0A8D8BJ67-F1
#
_cell.length_a   1.000
_cell.length_b   1.000
_cell.length_c   1.000
_cell.angle_alpha   90.00
_cell.angle_beta   90.00
_cell.angle_gamma   90.00
#
_symmetry.space_group_name_H-M   'P 1'
#
loop_
_entity.id
_entity.type
_entity.pdbx_description
1 polymer ?
#
loop_
_entity_poly.entity_id
_entity_poly.type
_entity_poly.pdbx_seq_one_letter_code
_entity_poly.pdbx_strand_id
1 'polypeptide(L)'
;ATYTCVAKNSEGYTARGTLEVAVMVVPTIMQFSFGEEILNTGDSVAVNCMVVKGDSPLQIRWYLNGAPVSSENEGILVTKLSERLSSLSIDSIDPTHRG
;
A
#
# COMPACT_ATOMS: atom_id res chain seq x y z
N ALA A 1 -18.69 12.79 6.85
CA ALA A 1 -19.35 13.98 7.43
C ALA A 1 -20.70 14.17 6.74
N THR A 2 -21.72 14.58 7.50
CA THR A 2 -23.09 14.71 6.99
C THR A 2 -23.41 16.18 6.77
N TYR A 3 -23.74 16.54 5.53
CA TYR A 3 -24.08 17.89 5.12
C TYR A 3 -25.58 17.99 4.86
N THR A 4 -26.21 19.03 5.39
CA THR A 4 -27.65 19.27 5.21
C THR A 4 -27.84 20.58 4.47
N CYS A 5 -28.49 20.52 3.32
CA CYS A 5 -28.95 21.69 2.59
C CYS A 5 -30.41 21.99 2.97
N VAL A 6 -30.72 23.25 3.25
CA VAL A 6 -32.07 23.72 3.55
C VAL A 6 -32.46 24.77 2.53
N ALA A 7 -33.47 24.48 1.71
CA ALA A 7 -34.10 25.43 0.81
C ALA A 7 -35.29 26.08 1.51
N LYS A 8 -35.44 27.40 1.39
CA LYS A 8 -36.56 28.17 1.95
C LYS A 8 -37.14 29.09 0.88
N ASN A 9 -38.46 29.14 0.75
CA ASN A 9 -39.13 30.10 -0.14
C ASN A 9 -39.55 31.39 0.61
N SER A 10 -40.04 32.39 -0.13
CA SER A 10 -40.48 33.69 0.42
C SER A 10 -41.58 33.56 1.46
N GLU A 11 -42.49 32.60 1.25
CA GLU A 11 -43.64 32.32 2.12
C GLU A 11 -43.27 31.56 3.41
N GLY A 12 -41.98 31.21 3.57
CA GLY A 12 -41.47 30.59 4.79
C GLY A 12 -41.46 29.06 4.80
N TYR A 13 -41.95 28.39 3.75
CA TYR A 13 -41.85 26.94 3.59
C TYR A 13 -40.39 26.53 3.41
N THR A 14 -40.03 25.40 4.01
CA THR A 14 -38.68 24.85 3.92
C THR A 14 -38.68 23.41 3.43
N ALA A 15 -37.64 23.06 2.67
CA ALA A 15 -37.31 21.69 2.29
C ALA A 15 -35.86 21.41 2.71
N ARG A 16 -35.56 20.16 3.07
CA ARG A 16 -34.21 19.76 3.49
C ARG A 16 -33.75 18.52 2.73
N GLY A 17 -32.48 18.49 2.35
CA GLY A 17 -31.80 17.34 1.78
C GLY A 17 -30.48 17.10 2.49
N THR A 18 -30.15 15.84 2.73
CA THR A 18 -28.94 15.44 3.46
C THR A 18 -28.03 14.62 2.53
N LEU A 19 -26.73 14.88 2.60
CA LEU A 19 -25.68 14.19 1.86
C LEU A 19 -24.60 13.71 2.83
N GLU A 20 -24.25 12.43 2.74
CA GLU A 20 -23.09 11.90 3.43
C GLU A 20 -21.85 11.97 2.53
N VAL A 21 -20.81 12.64 3.02
CA VAL A 21 -19.52 12.74 2.33
C VAL A 21 -18.50 11.91 3.10
N ALA A 22 -18.03 10.82 2.48
CA ALA A 22 -16.89 10.05 2.93
C ALA A 22 -15.61 10.58 2.26
N VAL A 23 -14.64 11.00 3.07
CA VAL A 23 -13.34 11.46 2.58
C VAL A 23 -12.36 10.31 2.71
N MET A 24 -11.92 9.77 1.58
CA MET A 24 -10.99 8.66 1.55
C MET A 24 -9.54 9.15 1.65
N VAL A 25 -8.71 8.40 2.37
CA VAL A 25 -7.28 8.64 2.54
C VAL A 25 -6.52 7.70 1.61
N VAL A 26 -5.65 8.29 0.79
CA VAL A 26 -4.76 7.51 -0.09
C VAL A 26 -3.71 6.74 0.72
N PRO A 27 -3.30 5.54 0.29
CA PRO A 27 -2.24 4.79 0.94
C PRO A 27 -0.92 5.57 0.98
N THR A 28 -0.28 5.62 2.14
CA THR A 28 1.08 6.13 2.30
C THR A 28 1.97 5.03 2.83
N ILE A 29 3.09 4.77 2.17
CA ILE A 29 4.04 3.71 2.51
C ILE A 29 5.18 4.31 3.33
N MET A 30 5.60 3.63 4.40
CA MET A 30 6.83 3.95 5.11
C MET A 30 8.03 3.63 4.22
N GLN A 31 9.01 4.54 4.16
CA GLN A 31 10.26 4.28 3.43
C GLN A 31 10.93 3.02 3.98
N PHE A 32 11.43 2.20 3.06
CA PHE A 32 12.16 0.99 3.37
C PHE A 32 13.44 0.94 2.53
N SER A 33 14.44 0.23 3.02
CA SER A 33 15.72 0.04 2.36
C SER A 33 16.26 -1.34 2.70
N PHE A 34 17.04 -1.93 1.80
CA PHE A 34 17.83 -3.13 2.05
C PHE A 34 19.13 -2.85 2.82
N GLY A 35 19.39 -1.58 3.16
CA GLY A 35 20.63 -1.10 3.79
C GLY A 35 21.48 -0.30 2.81
N GLU A 36 22.63 0.19 3.29
CA GLU A 36 23.61 0.93 2.48
C GLU A 36 24.76 0.04 2.00
N GLU A 37 24.84 -1.20 2.51
CA GLU A 37 25.90 -2.14 2.18
C GLU A 37 25.65 -2.81 0.82
N ILE A 38 26.73 -3.07 0.09
CA ILE A 38 26.67 -3.81 -1.17
C ILE A 38 26.46 -5.29 -0.82
N LEU A 39 25.31 -5.80 -1.23
CA LEU A 39 24.98 -7.21 -1.06
C LEU A 39 25.66 -8.04 -2.17
N ASN A 40 26.31 -9.14 -1.75
CA ASN A 40 27.03 -10.06 -2.62
C ASN A 40 26.20 -11.31 -2.90
N THR A 41 26.63 -12.06 -3.91
CA THR A 41 26.03 -13.37 -4.20
C THR A 41 26.14 -14.29 -2.99
N GLY A 42 25.03 -14.93 -2.61
CA GLY A 42 24.94 -15.78 -1.43
C GLY A 42 24.51 -15.06 -0.15
N ASP A 43 24.49 -13.73 -0.14
CA ASP A 43 23.98 -12.97 1.02
C ASP A 43 22.46 -13.12 1.12
N SER A 44 21.95 -13.01 2.35
CA SER A 44 20.51 -13.00 2.64
C SER A 44 20.05 -11.60 2.99
N VAL A 45 18.86 -11.22 2.52
CA VAL A 45 18.29 -9.91 2.82
C VAL A 45 16.76 -9.98 2.93
N ALA A 46 16.18 -9.11 3.76
CA ALA A 46 14.74 -8.96 3.87
C ALA A 46 14.36 -7.49 4.05
N VAL A 47 13.16 -7.14 3.57
CA VAL A 47 12.61 -5.80 3.70
C VAL A 47 11.10 -5.86 3.90
N ASN A 48 10.55 -4.86 4.60
CA ASN A 48 9.13 -4.77 4.89
C ASN A 48 8.53 -3.53 4.22
N CYS A 49 7.44 -3.73 3.49
CA CYS A 49 6.57 -2.65 3.01
C CYS A 49 5.42 -2.47 4.00
N MET A 50 5.37 -1.30 4.65
CA MET A 50 4.35 -0.96 5.64
C MET A 50 3.52 0.24 5.17
N VAL A 51 2.20 0.06 5.08
CA VAL A 51 1.24 1.13 4.77
C VAL A 51 0.81 1.82 6.07
N VAL A 52 1.32 3.03 6.31
CA VAL A 52 1.10 3.80 7.55
C VAL A 52 -0.21 4.59 7.56
N LYS A 53 -0.73 4.95 6.39
CA LYS A 53 -2.01 5.67 6.22
C LYS A 53 -2.73 5.13 5.01
N GLY A 54 -4.03 5.34 4.95
CA GLY A 54 -4.90 4.92 3.85
C GLY A 54 -6.00 4.01 4.33
N ASP A 55 -7.11 3.99 3.59
CA ASP A 55 -8.29 3.20 3.91
C ASP A 55 -8.19 1.77 3.37
N SER A 56 -8.93 0.87 4.01
CA SER A 56 -9.10 -0.53 3.60
C SER A 56 -10.16 -0.65 2.49
N PRO A 57 -10.11 -1.68 1.62
CA PRO A 57 -9.13 -2.77 1.61
C PRO A 57 -7.81 -2.41 0.91
N LEU A 58 -6.68 -2.83 1.48
CA LEU A 58 -5.35 -2.60 0.89
C LEU A 58 -4.83 -3.85 0.15
N GLN A 59 -4.12 -3.61 -0.96
CA GLN A 59 -3.37 -4.63 -1.69
C GLN A 59 -1.92 -4.18 -1.86
N ILE A 60 -0.98 -4.99 -1.37
CA ILE A 60 0.46 -4.77 -1.50
C ILE A 60 1.00 -5.78 -2.50
N ARG A 61 1.74 -5.30 -3.51
CA ARG A 61 2.36 -6.11 -4.56
C ARG A 61 3.80 -5.66 -4.76
N TRP A 62 4.68 -6.61 -5.03
CA TRP A 62 6.10 -6.36 -5.28
C TRP A 62 6.38 -6.48 -6.77
N TYR A 63 7.26 -5.61 -7.25
CA TYR A 63 7.71 -5.59 -8.64
C TYR A 63 9.22 -5.46 -8.67
N LEU A 64 9.85 -6.18 -9.61
CA LEU A 64 11.26 -6.07 -9.94
C LEU A 64 11.35 -5.63 -11.41
N ASN A 65 12.03 -4.52 -11.68
CA ASN A 65 12.20 -3.99 -13.05
C ASN A 65 10.88 -3.82 -13.83
N GLY A 66 9.79 -3.49 -13.13
CA GLY A 66 8.45 -3.32 -13.72
C GLY A 66 7.65 -4.62 -13.94
N ALA A 67 8.25 -5.79 -13.69
CA ALA A 67 7.56 -7.08 -13.73
C ALA A 67 7.09 -7.48 -12.32
N PRO A 68 5.90 -8.07 -12.17
CA PRO A 68 5.41 -8.53 -10.86
C PRO A 68 6.28 -9.68 -10.37
N VAL A 69 6.73 -9.61 -9.12
CA VAL A 69 7.47 -10.71 -8.49
C VAL A 69 6.48 -11.85 -8.24
N SER A 70 6.68 -12.97 -8.92
CA SER A 70 5.95 -14.21 -8.66
C SER A 70 6.78 -15.10 -7.73
N SER A 71 6.17 -15.56 -6.63
CA SER A 71 6.81 -16.39 -5.60
C SER A 71 7.38 -17.73 -6.09
N GLU A 72 7.13 -18.11 -7.35
CA GLU A 72 7.39 -19.47 -7.83
C GLU A 72 8.70 -19.61 -8.62
N ASN A 73 9.31 -18.53 -9.14
CA ASN A 73 10.37 -18.65 -10.15
C ASN A 73 11.66 -17.83 -9.91
N GLU A 74 11.78 -17.06 -8.83
CA GLU A 74 12.87 -16.07 -8.72
C GLU A 74 13.68 -16.16 -7.42
N GLY A 75 13.46 -17.13 -6.53
CA GLY A 75 14.18 -17.16 -5.24
C GLY A 75 13.79 -16.04 -4.26
N ILE A 76 12.81 -15.21 -4.66
CA ILE A 76 12.22 -14.15 -3.84
C ILE A 76 10.98 -14.69 -3.13
N LEU A 77 10.99 -14.63 -1.80
CA LEU A 77 9.84 -14.96 -0.96
C LEU A 77 9.06 -13.70 -0.62
N VAL A 78 7.80 -13.65 -1.04
CA VAL A 78 6.86 -12.58 -0.66
C VAL A 78 5.83 -13.14 0.32
N THR A 79 5.79 -12.57 1.52
CA THR A 79 4.84 -12.95 2.57
C THR A 79 3.93 -11.77 2.91
N LYS A 80 2.62 -12.02 2.97
CA LYS A 80 1.65 -11.07 3.54
C LYS A 80 1.57 -11.30 5.05
N LEU A 81 2.09 -10.35 5.83
CA LEU A 81 2.07 -10.42 7.30
C LEU A 81 0.77 -9.85 7.88
N SER A 82 0.22 -8.81 7.26
CA SER A 82 -1.10 -8.23 7.61
C SER A 82 -1.74 -7.55 6.39
N GLU A 83 -2.89 -6.90 6.57
CA GLU A 83 -3.48 -6.07 5.52
C GLU A 83 -2.58 -4.88 5.12
N ARG A 84 -1.80 -4.36 6.07
CA ARG A 84 -0.93 -3.18 5.90
C ARG A 84 0.55 -3.51 5.82
N LEU A 85 0.94 -4.78 5.96
CA LEU A 85 2.33 -5.20 6.06
C LEU A 85 2.60 -6.40 5.15
N SER A 86 3.58 -6.24 4.26
CA SER A 86 4.14 -7.32 3.46
C SER A 86 5.65 -7.35 3.62
N SER A 87 6.22 -8.54 3.69
CA SER A 87 7.65 -8.79 3.74
C SER A 87 8.10 -9.42 2.43
N LEU A 88 9.25 -8.97 1.93
CA LEU A 88 9.99 -9.58 0.84
C LEU A 88 11.34 -10.02 1.38
N SER A 89 11.72 -11.28 1.17
CA SER A 89 13.02 -11.82 1.55
C SER A 89 13.66 -12.62 0.43
N ILE A 90 14.99 -12.61 0.41
CA ILE A 90 15.83 -13.37 -0.50
C ILE A 90 16.88 -14.05 0.37
N ASP A 91 16.87 -15.38 0.40
CA ASP A 91 17.78 -16.14 1.27
C ASP A 91 19.19 -16.27 0.70
N SER A 92 19.32 -16.24 -0.64
CA SER A 92 20.60 -16.32 -1.34
C SER A 92 20.53 -15.47 -2.60
N ILE A 93 21.18 -14.31 -2.55
CA ILE A 93 21.21 -13.37 -3.67
C ILE A 93 22.00 -13.96 -4.85
N ASP A 94 21.52 -13.72 -6.06
CA ASP A 94 22.17 -14.08 -7.31
C ASP A 94 21.91 -13.00 -8.38
N PRO A 95 22.57 -13.05 -9.56
CA PRO A 95 22.46 -12.00 -10.58
C PRO A 95 21.04 -11.68 -11.07
N THR A 96 20.09 -12.61 -10.97
CA THR A 96 18.69 -12.41 -11.38
C THR A 96 17.94 -11.44 -10.48
N HIS A 97 18.39 -11.26 -9.24
CA HIS A 97 17.78 -10.38 -8.24
C HIS A 97 18.13 -8.90 -8.40
N ARG A 98 18.99 -8.56 -9.39
CA ARG A 98 19.49 -7.19 -9.58
C ARG A 98 18.42 -6.28 -10.21
N GLY A 99 18.28 -5.07 -9.66
CA GLY A 99 17.41 -4.00 -10.16
C GLY A 99 17.91 -2.61 -9.79
#